data_AF-A0A199UU01-F1
#
_entry.id   AF-A0A199UU01-F1
#
_cell.length_a   1.000
_cell.length_b   1.000
_cell.length_c   1.000
_cell.angle_alpha   90.00
_cell.angle_beta   90.00
_cell.angle_gamma   90.00
#
_symmetry.space_group_name_H-M   'P 1'
#
loop_
_entity.id
_entity.type
_entity.pdbx_description
1 polymer ?
#
loop_
_entity_poly.entity_id
_entity_poly.type
_entity_poly.pdbx_seq_one_letter_code
_entity_poly.pdbx_strand_id
1 'polypeptide(L)'
;SSRMVVRCVAAALSDVPPTVAETKMNFLKSYKRPIPSIYNSVLQELLVQQHLMRYKRTYQYDPVFALGFVTVYEKLMEGYPSSNDQDAIFRAYIQALNEDPEQYRRDAQKLEEWARTQDANSLVAFSSRDGEIENMLKSISQRAQGKGNFSYSRFFAVGLFRLLELANATEPSILEKLCAALNINKRSVDRDLDVYRNLLSKLVQAKELLKEYVDREKKKREERVEPQTSNEAVTKCIADVHVASR
;
A
#
# COMPACT_ATOMS: atom_id res chain seq x y z
N SER A 1 20.44 44.78 -38.97
CA SER A 1 19.44 43.71 -38.76
C SER A 1 20.05 42.66 -37.86
N SER A 2 19.71 42.65 -36.57
CA SER A 2 20.16 41.64 -35.61
C SER A 2 18.94 41.15 -34.87
N ARG A 3 18.49 39.92 -35.18
CA ARG A 3 17.37 39.28 -34.49
C ARG A 3 17.90 38.72 -33.17
N MET A 4 17.61 39.38 -32.06
CA MET A 4 17.75 38.78 -30.73
C MET A 4 16.78 37.60 -30.64
N VAL A 5 17.32 36.39 -30.63
CA VAL A 5 16.59 35.19 -30.25
C VAL A 5 16.51 35.21 -28.72
N VAL A 6 15.34 35.55 -28.20
CA VAL A 6 15.02 35.35 -26.77
C VAL A 6 14.91 33.85 -26.56
N ARG A 7 16.00 33.23 -26.10
CA ARG A 7 16.00 31.87 -25.56
C ARG A 7 15.29 31.94 -24.21
N CYS A 8 13.99 31.64 -24.20
CA CYS A 8 13.31 31.27 -22.96
C CYS A 8 13.91 29.94 -22.48
N VAL A 9 14.87 30.02 -21.56
CA VAL A 9 15.26 28.88 -20.73
C VAL A 9 14.08 28.62 -19.80
N ALA A 10 13.23 27.67 -20.17
CA ALA A 10 12.20 27.15 -19.29
C ALA A 10 12.88 26.33 -18.18
N ALA A 11 13.45 27.02 -17.19
CA ALA A 11 13.62 26.46 -15.87
C ALA A 11 12.24 26.49 -15.19
N ALA A 12 11.34 25.60 -15.62
CA ALA A 12 10.07 25.40 -14.96
C ALA A 12 10.30 24.57 -13.69
N LEU A 13 10.75 25.23 -12.61
CA LEU A 13 10.30 24.83 -11.28
C LEU A 13 8.88 25.36 -11.16
N SER A 14 7.92 24.63 -11.76
CA SER A 14 6.52 25.05 -11.72
C SER A 14 6.01 24.89 -10.30
N ASP A 15 5.65 26.02 -9.68
CA ASP A 15 4.87 26.16 -8.42
C ASP A 15 3.43 25.57 -8.53
N VAL A 16 3.18 24.77 -9.57
CA VAL A 16 1.92 24.11 -9.87
C VAL A 16 2.07 22.65 -9.46
N PRO A 17 1.29 22.15 -8.49
CA PRO A 17 1.27 20.73 -8.16
C PRO A 17 0.98 19.88 -9.40
N PRO A 18 1.62 18.71 -9.56
CA PRO A 18 1.29 17.82 -10.66
C PRO A 18 -0.17 17.39 -10.58
N THR A 19 -0.72 17.00 -11.72
CA THR A 19 -2.04 16.39 -11.84
C THR A 19 -2.01 14.91 -11.45
N VAL A 20 -3.19 14.35 -11.18
CA VAL A 20 -3.37 12.91 -10.97
C VAL A 20 -2.87 12.12 -12.18
N ALA A 21 -3.12 12.62 -13.40
CA ALA A 21 -2.68 11.96 -14.63
C ALA A 21 -1.16 11.90 -14.74
N GLU A 22 -0.45 12.97 -14.38
CA GLU A 22 1.01 13.00 -14.34
C GLU A 22 1.57 12.05 -13.29
N THR A 23 0.96 11.97 -12.10
CA THR A 23 1.36 11.00 -11.06
C THR A 23 1.19 9.57 -11.54
N LYS A 24 0.05 9.23 -12.15
CA LYS A 24 -0.18 7.89 -12.75
C LYS A 24 0.82 7.59 -13.86
N MET A 25 1.11 8.57 -14.72
CA MET A 25 2.10 8.42 -15.77
C MET A 25 3.51 8.19 -15.18
N ASN A 26 3.89 8.90 -14.11
CA ASN A 26 5.17 8.72 -13.44
C ASN A 26 5.31 7.32 -12.83
N PHE A 27 4.23 6.80 -12.25
CA PHE A 27 4.19 5.40 -11.79
C PHE A 27 4.44 4.41 -12.92
N LEU A 28 3.73 4.53 -14.05
CA LEU A 28 3.89 3.63 -15.20
C LEU A 28 5.25 3.76 -15.90
N LYS A 29 5.86 4.95 -15.87
CA LYS A 29 7.24 5.16 -16.36
C LYS A 29 8.27 4.46 -15.49
N SER A 30 8.05 4.47 -14.17
CA SER A 30 8.95 3.90 -13.16
C SER A 30 8.81 2.37 -13.07
N TYR A 31 7.58 1.85 -13.19
CA TYR A 31 7.30 0.41 -13.20
C TYR A 31 6.58 -0.01 -14.48
N LYS A 32 7.33 -0.65 -15.39
CA LYS A 32 6.87 -0.99 -16.76
C LYS A 32 6.29 -2.40 -16.91
N ARG A 33 6.43 -3.25 -15.88
CA ARG A 33 5.97 -4.64 -15.94
C ARG A 33 4.44 -4.69 -15.71
N PRO A 34 3.72 -5.65 -16.30
CA PRO A 34 2.30 -5.81 -16.01
C PRO A 34 2.06 -6.14 -14.53
N ILE A 35 1.07 -5.48 -13.93
CA ILE A 35 0.57 -5.79 -12.58
C ILE A 35 -0.77 -6.53 -12.75
N PRO A 36 -0.98 -7.70 -12.11
CA PRO A 36 -2.26 -8.38 -12.17
C PRO A 36 -3.40 -7.45 -11.72
N SER A 37 -4.52 -7.49 -12.45
CA SER A 37 -5.63 -6.53 -12.31
C SER A 37 -6.17 -6.43 -10.88
N ILE A 38 -6.19 -7.55 -10.15
CA ILE A 38 -6.62 -7.61 -8.75
C ILE A 38 -5.83 -6.66 -7.83
N TYR A 39 -4.53 -6.51 -8.06
CA TYR A 39 -3.69 -5.57 -7.32
C TYR A 39 -3.73 -4.18 -7.97
N ASN A 40 -3.63 -4.12 -9.30
CA ASN A 40 -3.49 -2.85 -10.03
C ASN A 40 -4.67 -1.92 -9.80
N SER A 41 -5.91 -2.42 -9.82
CA SER A 41 -7.09 -1.59 -9.61
C SER A 41 -7.04 -0.85 -8.27
N VAL A 42 -6.67 -1.55 -7.19
CA VAL A 42 -6.58 -0.96 -5.84
C VAL A 42 -5.34 -0.08 -5.71
N LEU A 43 -4.19 -0.47 -6.25
CA LEU A 43 -2.99 0.37 -6.28
C LEU A 43 -3.26 1.71 -6.97
N GLN A 44 -3.95 1.71 -8.11
CA GLN A 44 -4.30 2.93 -8.83
C GLN A 44 -5.29 3.80 -8.04
N GLU A 45 -6.26 3.21 -7.35
CA GLU A 45 -7.17 3.96 -6.48
C GLU A 45 -6.43 4.61 -5.30
N LEU A 46 -5.57 3.84 -4.62
CA LEU A 46 -4.74 4.36 -3.53
C LEU A 46 -3.82 5.50 -4.01
N LEU A 47 -3.22 5.35 -5.20
CA LEU A 47 -2.34 6.38 -5.77
C LEU A 47 -3.08 7.70 -5.99
N VAL A 48 -4.34 7.64 -6.46
CA VAL A 48 -5.18 8.85 -6.59
C VAL A 48 -5.51 9.44 -5.23
N GLN A 49 -5.92 8.62 -4.26
CA GLN A 49 -6.28 9.10 -2.92
C GLN A 49 -5.09 9.77 -2.24
N GLN A 50 -3.90 9.17 -2.34
CA GLN A 50 -2.68 9.73 -1.76
C GLN A 50 -2.20 10.97 -2.52
N HIS A 51 -2.32 11.01 -3.85
CA HIS A 51 -2.05 12.22 -4.64
C HIS A 51 -2.86 13.42 -4.12
N LEU A 52 -4.18 13.24 -4.00
CA LEU A 52 -5.09 14.29 -3.53
C LEU A 52 -4.78 14.75 -2.10
N MET A 53 -4.10 13.93 -1.31
CA MET A 53 -3.67 14.23 0.04
C MET A 53 -2.30 14.93 0.05
N ARG A 54 -1.32 14.38 -0.68
CA ARG A 54 0.08 14.83 -0.79
C ARG A 54 0.21 16.26 -1.30
N TYR A 55 -0.69 16.68 -2.18
CA TYR A 55 -0.67 18.01 -2.79
C TYR A 55 -1.67 19.00 -2.16
N LYS A 56 -2.27 18.65 -1.01
CA LYS A 56 -2.99 19.65 -0.19
C LYS A 56 -2.02 20.70 0.33
N ARG A 57 -2.46 21.95 0.41
CA ARG A 57 -1.67 23.06 1.01
C ARG A 57 -1.28 22.80 2.46
N THR A 58 -2.11 22.04 3.17
CA THR A 58 -1.93 21.65 4.58
C THR A 58 -1.13 20.36 4.74
N TYR A 59 -0.67 19.75 3.64
CA TYR A 59 0.07 18.49 3.72
C TYR A 59 1.41 18.72 4.41
N GLN A 60 1.69 17.88 5.37
CA GLN A 60 3.00 17.72 5.95
C GLN A 60 3.19 16.24 6.20
N TYR A 61 4.32 15.70 5.76
CA TYR A 61 4.67 14.32 6.02
C TYR A 61 4.65 14.03 7.52
N ASP A 62 4.06 12.90 7.89
CA ASP A 62 4.06 12.41 9.25
C ASP A 62 4.38 10.89 9.28
N PRO A 63 5.25 10.43 10.19
CA PRO A 63 5.61 9.02 10.25
C PRO A 63 4.46 8.06 10.61
N VAL A 64 3.41 8.53 11.30
CA VAL A 64 2.21 7.72 11.61
C VAL A 64 1.44 7.41 10.32
N PHE A 65 1.32 8.38 9.41
CA PHE A 65 0.82 8.21 8.06
C PHE A 65 1.67 7.20 7.28
N ALA A 66 3.00 7.32 7.34
CA ALA A 66 3.90 6.41 6.65
C ALA A 66 3.72 4.97 7.15
N LEU A 67 3.67 4.77 8.47
CA LEU A 67 3.34 3.49 9.09
C LEU A 67 2.02 2.92 8.56
N GLY A 68 0.98 3.74 8.54
CA GLY A 68 -0.32 3.33 8.02
C GLY A 68 -0.28 2.97 6.54
N PHE A 69 0.37 3.78 5.70
CA PHE A 69 0.53 3.48 4.28
C PHE A 69 1.28 2.17 4.05
N VAL A 70 2.44 1.99 4.70
CA VAL A 70 3.25 0.77 4.60
C VAL A 70 2.42 -0.45 5.02
N THR A 71 1.67 -0.34 6.12
CA THR A 71 0.76 -1.41 6.59
C THR A 71 -0.29 -1.78 5.54
N VAL A 72 -0.97 -0.78 4.95
CA VAL A 72 -1.97 -1.02 3.89
C VAL A 72 -1.32 -1.66 2.67
N TYR A 73 -0.15 -1.15 2.27
CA TYR A 73 0.57 -1.64 1.11
C TYR A 73 0.96 -3.11 1.27
N GLU A 74 1.54 -3.49 2.41
CA GLU A 74 1.96 -4.87 2.67
C GLU A 74 0.78 -5.83 2.67
N LYS A 75 -0.35 -5.45 3.30
CA LYS A 75 -1.58 -6.26 3.27
C LYS A 75 -2.19 -6.36 1.87
N LEU A 76 -2.14 -5.28 1.09
CA LEU A 76 -2.57 -5.28 -0.30
C LEU A 76 -1.71 -6.23 -1.14
N MET A 77 -0.39 -6.19 -0.96
CA MET A 77 0.58 -6.97 -1.75
C MET A 77 0.82 -8.39 -1.22
N GLU A 78 0.18 -8.77 -0.10
CA GLU A 78 0.25 -10.12 0.44
C GLU A 78 -0.18 -11.16 -0.63
N GLY A 79 0.65 -12.18 -0.85
CA GLY A 79 0.42 -13.19 -1.89
C GLY A 79 0.80 -12.75 -3.32
N TYR A 80 1.41 -11.58 -3.51
CA TYR A 80 1.92 -11.17 -4.82
C TYR A 80 3.11 -12.06 -5.24
N PRO A 81 3.16 -12.56 -6.49
CA PRO A 81 4.07 -13.67 -6.86
C PRO A 81 5.58 -13.43 -6.69
N SER A 82 6.03 -12.18 -6.74
CA SER A 82 7.44 -11.79 -6.77
C SER A 82 7.72 -10.72 -5.73
N SER A 83 8.51 -11.03 -4.71
CA SER A 83 8.90 -10.07 -3.66
C SER A 83 9.71 -8.89 -4.22
N ASN A 84 10.56 -9.15 -5.21
CA ASN A 84 11.32 -8.11 -5.90
C ASN A 84 10.39 -7.13 -6.64
N ASP A 85 9.33 -7.64 -7.27
CA ASP A 85 8.34 -6.78 -7.92
C ASP A 85 7.48 -6.03 -6.90
N GLN A 86 7.16 -6.63 -5.74
CA GLN A 86 6.52 -5.90 -4.65
C GLN A 86 7.37 -4.70 -4.22
N ASP A 87 8.66 -4.89 -3.96
CA ASP A 87 9.54 -3.77 -3.59
C ASP A 87 9.66 -2.72 -4.72
N ALA A 88 9.82 -3.16 -5.97
CA ALA A 88 9.89 -2.26 -7.12
C ALA A 88 8.59 -1.44 -7.31
N ILE A 89 7.43 -2.05 -7.11
CA ILE A 89 6.13 -1.37 -7.15
C ILE A 89 6.02 -0.35 -6.02
N PHE A 90 6.44 -0.70 -4.79
CA PHE A 90 6.44 0.22 -3.65
C PHE A 90 7.28 1.46 -3.94
N ARG A 91 8.52 1.26 -4.41
CA ARG A 91 9.43 2.35 -4.80
C ARG A 91 8.81 3.23 -5.88
N ALA A 92 8.33 2.62 -6.96
CA ALA A 92 7.71 3.35 -8.08
C ALA A 92 6.47 4.14 -7.64
N TYR A 93 5.66 3.58 -6.74
CA TYR A 93 4.47 4.22 -6.20
C TYR A 93 4.83 5.49 -5.43
N ILE A 94 5.77 5.40 -4.46
CA ILE A 94 6.14 6.54 -3.62
C ILE A 94 6.89 7.60 -4.43
N GLN A 95 7.78 7.17 -5.33
CA GLN A 95 8.50 8.09 -6.22
C GLN A 95 7.57 8.83 -7.19
N ALA A 96 6.49 8.20 -7.65
CA ALA A 96 5.50 8.87 -8.50
C ALA A 96 4.82 10.06 -7.81
N LEU A 97 4.79 10.07 -6.47
CA LEU A 97 4.28 11.15 -5.62
C LEU A 97 5.35 12.18 -5.23
N ASN A 98 6.57 12.07 -5.79
CA ASN A 98 7.74 12.88 -5.43
C ASN A 98 8.07 12.77 -3.93
N GLU A 99 8.10 11.55 -3.41
CA GLU A 99 8.47 11.23 -2.03
C GLU A 99 9.58 10.16 -1.96
N ASP A 100 10.18 9.98 -0.78
CA ASP A 100 11.26 9.01 -0.55
C ASP A 100 10.71 7.67 -0.02
N PRO A 101 10.76 6.58 -0.81
CA PRO A 101 10.32 5.26 -0.35
C PRO A 101 11.14 4.74 0.84
N GLU A 102 12.41 5.08 0.92
CA GLU A 102 13.28 4.61 2.00
C GLU A 102 12.95 5.31 3.31
N GLN A 103 12.57 6.60 3.27
CA GLN A 103 12.06 7.31 4.44
C GLN A 103 10.79 6.65 4.99
N TYR A 104 9.83 6.32 4.12
CA TYR A 104 8.59 5.65 4.53
C TYR A 104 8.87 4.31 5.25
N ARG A 105 9.76 3.49 4.68
CA ARG A 105 10.13 2.18 5.27
C ARG A 105 10.83 2.35 6.61
N ARG A 106 11.86 3.21 6.68
CA ARG A 106 12.62 3.44 7.91
C ARG A 106 11.74 3.99 9.03
N ASP A 107 10.92 4.99 8.73
CA ASP A 107 10.07 5.63 9.74
C ASP A 107 8.98 4.67 10.22
N ALA A 108 8.34 3.92 9.32
CA ALA A 108 7.38 2.88 9.70
C ALA A 108 8.02 1.85 10.63
N GLN A 109 9.20 1.31 10.26
CA GLN A 109 9.92 0.33 11.07
C GLN A 109 10.26 0.87 12.47
N LYS A 110 10.77 2.10 12.57
CA LYS A 110 11.06 2.74 13.86
C LYS A 110 9.84 2.85 14.75
N LEU A 111 8.69 3.26 14.20
CA LEU A 111 7.44 3.31 14.98
C LEU A 111 6.97 1.91 15.37
N GLU A 112 7.12 0.90 14.53
CA GLU A 112 6.76 -0.47 14.89
C GLU A 112 7.61 -0.99 16.05
N GLU A 113 8.93 -0.80 15.99
CA GLU A 113 9.86 -1.20 17.05
C GLU A 113 9.53 -0.47 18.36
N TRP A 114 9.29 0.84 18.30
CA TRP A 114 8.86 1.61 19.47
C TRP A 114 7.53 1.08 20.03
N ALA A 115 6.51 0.86 19.19
CA ALA A 115 5.20 0.40 19.62
C ALA A 115 5.24 -0.97 20.30
N ARG A 116 6.09 -1.89 19.82
CA ARG A 116 6.30 -3.22 20.43
C ARG A 116 6.90 -3.17 21.84
N THR A 117 7.52 -2.06 22.20
CA THR A 117 8.04 -1.84 23.56
C THR A 117 7.06 -1.07 24.46
N GLN A 118 5.88 -0.74 23.96
CA GLN A 118 4.84 -0.04 24.71
C GLN A 118 3.76 -0.98 25.24
N ASP A 119 3.04 -0.50 26.24
CA ASP A 119 1.75 -1.01 26.67
C ASP A 119 0.67 0.08 26.50
N ALA A 120 -0.57 -0.24 26.84
CA ALA A 120 -1.70 0.67 26.74
C ALA A 120 -1.50 2.01 27.48
N ASN A 121 -0.82 2.01 28.63
CA ASN A 121 -0.57 3.21 29.42
C ASN A 121 0.62 4.00 28.88
N SER A 122 1.71 3.33 28.56
CA SER A 122 2.94 4.00 28.08
C SER A 122 2.75 4.61 26.70
N LEU A 123 1.90 4.00 25.86
CA LEU A 123 1.51 4.51 24.54
C LEU A 123 0.73 5.83 24.65
N VAL A 124 -0.27 5.91 25.54
CA VAL A 124 -1.07 7.15 25.70
C VAL A 124 -0.34 8.23 26.48
N ALA A 125 0.63 7.85 27.31
CA ALA A 125 1.47 8.75 28.09
C ALA A 125 2.67 9.33 27.31
N PHE A 126 2.71 9.19 25.97
CA PHE A 126 3.81 9.70 25.13
C PHE A 126 4.11 11.19 25.36
N SER A 127 3.09 11.99 25.71
CA SER A 127 3.24 13.43 25.93
C SER A 127 4.03 13.80 27.18
N SER A 128 4.13 12.89 28.16
CA SER A 128 4.88 13.08 29.41
C SER A 128 6.27 12.46 29.38
N ARG A 129 6.67 11.86 28.26
CA ARG A 129 7.92 11.12 28.10
C ARG A 129 8.81 11.77 27.06
N ASP A 130 10.11 11.57 27.14
CA ASP A 130 11.08 12.09 26.19
C ASP A 130 11.73 10.94 25.41
N GLY A 131 11.81 11.14 24.09
CA GLY A 131 12.33 10.17 23.14
C GLY A 131 12.06 10.63 21.71
N GLU A 132 12.72 10.02 20.73
CA GLU A 132 12.58 10.41 19.31
C GLU A 132 11.11 10.30 18.85
N ILE A 133 10.46 9.18 19.14
CA ILE A 133 9.08 8.91 18.74
C ILE A 133 8.09 9.72 19.57
N GLU A 134 8.32 9.85 20.88
CA GLU A 134 7.49 10.68 21.76
C GLU A 134 7.49 12.14 21.30
N ASN A 135 8.66 12.69 20.96
CA ASN A 135 8.78 14.06 20.46
C ASN A 135 8.11 14.26 19.09
N MET A 136 8.17 13.24 18.23
CA MET A 136 7.43 13.21 16.96
C MET A 136 5.91 13.22 17.20
N LEU A 137 5.39 12.37 18.09
CA LEU A 137 3.96 12.33 18.43
C LEU A 137 3.49 13.64 19.09
N LYS A 138 4.31 14.25 19.95
CA LYS A 138 4.06 15.61 20.49
C LYS A 138 3.95 16.64 19.36
N SER A 139 4.86 16.60 18.39
CA SER A 139 4.81 17.51 17.23
C SER A 139 3.53 17.32 16.40
N ILE A 140 3.11 16.07 16.17
CA ILE A 140 1.83 15.77 15.50
C ILE A 140 0.66 16.35 16.31
N SER A 141 0.63 16.10 17.63
CA SER A 141 -0.42 16.60 18.53
C SER A 141 -0.54 18.12 18.52
N GLN A 142 0.59 18.83 18.54
CA GLN A 142 0.63 20.30 18.45
C GLN A 142 0.06 20.81 17.12
N ARG A 143 0.42 20.18 15.99
CA ARG A 143 -0.13 20.54 14.68
C ARG A 143 -1.63 20.28 14.59
N ALA A 144 -2.10 19.16 15.14
CA ALA A 144 -3.52 18.80 15.17
C ALA A 144 -4.36 19.74 16.06
N GLN A 145 -3.78 20.27 17.14
CA GLN A 145 -4.44 21.25 18.02
C GLN A 145 -4.57 22.64 17.38
N GLY A 146 -3.58 23.05 16.58
CA GLY A 146 -3.53 24.36 15.92
C GLY A 146 -4.42 24.47 14.68
N LYS A 147 -4.42 25.66 14.05
CA LYS A 147 -5.11 25.91 12.76
C LYS A 147 -4.21 25.62 11.54
N GLY A 148 -3.15 24.82 11.65
CA GLY A 148 -2.12 24.70 10.60
C GLY A 148 -1.53 23.31 10.40
N ASN A 149 -1.20 23.01 9.14
CA ASN A 149 -0.35 21.93 8.62
C ASN A 149 -0.56 20.51 9.18
N PHE A 150 -1.77 20.18 9.64
CA PHE A 150 -2.16 18.80 9.88
C PHE A 150 -3.19 18.36 8.83
N SER A 151 -2.82 17.35 8.04
CA SER A 151 -3.70 16.75 7.05
C SER A 151 -4.05 15.33 7.46
N TYR A 152 -5.11 15.19 8.26
CA TYR A 152 -5.66 13.89 8.58
C TYR A 152 -5.96 13.08 7.30
N SER A 153 -5.69 11.77 7.37
CA SER A 153 -5.99 10.84 6.28
C SER A 153 -6.38 9.47 6.84
N ARG A 154 -6.95 8.62 5.98
CA ARG A 154 -7.22 7.22 6.32
C ARG A 154 -5.95 6.46 6.69
N PHE A 155 -4.83 6.72 6.02
CA PHE A 155 -3.55 6.09 6.38
C PHE A 155 -3.11 6.49 7.79
N PHE A 156 -3.35 7.73 8.21
CA PHE A 156 -3.10 8.13 9.60
C PHE A 156 -3.91 7.28 10.59
N ALA A 157 -5.20 7.05 10.34
CA ALA A 157 -6.04 6.18 11.18
C ALA A 157 -5.51 4.74 11.23
N VAL A 158 -5.11 4.17 10.08
CA VAL A 158 -4.48 2.84 10.03
C VAL A 158 -3.18 2.80 10.81
N GLY A 159 -2.36 3.86 10.73
CA GLY A 159 -1.14 4.00 11.53
C GLY A 159 -1.40 3.97 13.03
N LEU A 160 -2.41 4.72 13.51
CA LEU A 160 -2.83 4.68 14.92
C LEU A 160 -3.27 3.28 15.35
N PHE A 161 -4.09 2.63 14.52
CA PHE A 161 -4.53 1.27 14.81
C PHE A 161 -3.35 0.29 14.85
N ARG A 162 -2.37 0.43 13.94
CA ARG A 162 -1.16 -0.38 13.92
C ARG A 162 -0.31 -0.20 15.18
N LEU A 163 -0.20 1.02 15.70
CA LEU A 163 0.48 1.27 16.98
C LEU A 163 -0.19 0.53 18.14
N LEU A 164 -1.53 0.60 18.21
CA LEU A 164 -2.32 -0.10 19.24
C LEU A 164 -2.19 -1.62 19.13
N GLU A 165 -2.26 -2.16 17.90
CA GLU A 165 -2.07 -3.58 17.63
C GLU A 165 -0.71 -4.08 18.11
N LEU A 166 0.36 -3.35 17.80
CA LEU A 166 1.73 -3.71 18.17
C LEU A 166 2.01 -3.59 19.68
N ALA A 167 1.35 -2.67 20.37
CA ALA A 167 1.41 -2.51 21.82
C ALA A 167 0.45 -3.47 22.56
N ASN A 168 -0.26 -4.35 21.84
CA ASN A 168 -1.32 -5.22 22.38
C ASN A 168 -2.39 -4.43 23.18
N ALA A 169 -2.70 -3.22 22.75
CA ALA A 169 -3.58 -2.26 23.41
C ALA A 169 -4.94 -2.16 22.70
N THR A 170 -5.63 -3.29 22.56
CA THR A 170 -6.82 -3.42 21.69
C THR A 170 -8.13 -2.96 22.33
N GLU A 171 -8.10 -2.47 23.58
CA GLU A 171 -9.30 -1.97 24.24
C GLU A 171 -9.79 -0.66 23.58
N PRO A 172 -11.10 -0.53 23.26
CA PRO A 172 -11.65 0.68 22.62
C PRO A 172 -11.37 1.98 23.39
N SER A 173 -11.27 1.89 24.72
CA SER A 173 -10.98 3.01 25.62
C SER A 173 -9.59 3.60 25.39
N ILE A 174 -8.63 2.79 24.92
CA ILE A 174 -7.25 3.23 24.69
C ILE A 174 -7.16 4.04 23.40
N LEU A 175 -7.88 3.64 22.36
CA LEU A 175 -7.99 4.44 21.13
C LEU A 175 -8.56 5.83 21.42
N GLU A 176 -9.57 5.93 22.29
CA GLU A 176 -10.13 7.21 22.70
C GLU A 176 -9.10 8.09 23.42
N LYS A 177 -8.36 7.53 24.39
CA LYS A 177 -7.29 8.24 25.10
C LYS A 177 -6.17 8.69 24.16
N LEU A 178 -5.74 7.82 23.23
CA LEU A 178 -4.71 8.14 22.25
C LEU A 178 -5.15 9.25 21.30
N CYS A 179 -6.40 9.20 20.80
CA CYS A 179 -6.96 10.26 19.97
C CYS A 179 -7.01 11.59 20.71
N ALA A 180 -7.43 11.58 21.99
CA ALA A 180 -7.46 12.78 22.82
C ALA A 180 -6.05 13.37 23.02
N ALA A 181 -5.06 12.53 23.34
CA ALA A 181 -3.67 12.96 23.51
C ALA A 181 -3.05 13.54 22.23
N LEU A 182 -3.48 13.07 21.05
CA LEU A 182 -3.05 13.57 19.76
C LEU A 182 -3.90 14.73 19.22
N ASN A 183 -4.93 15.18 19.94
CA ASN A 183 -5.90 16.17 19.45
C ASN A 183 -6.61 15.76 18.14
N ILE A 184 -6.91 14.46 17.98
CA ILE A 184 -7.54 13.88 16.80
C ILE A 184 -9.01 13.54 17.06
N ASN A 185 -9.87 13.79 16.08
CA ASN A 185 -11.27 13.45 16.16
C ASN A 185 -11.49 11.93 16.09
N LYS A 186 -11.81 11.30 17.23
CA LYS A 186 -12.04 9.86 17.34
C LYS A 186 -13.11 9.31 16.38
N ARG A 187 -14.19 10.06 16.13
CA ARG A 187 -15.25 9.65 15.17
C ARG A 187 -14.72 9.53 13.74
N SER A 188 -13.78 10.38 13.36
CA SER A 188 -13.14 10.32 12.04
C SER A 188 -12.29 9.06 11.91
N VAL A 189 -11.56 8.71 12.98
CA VAL A 189 -10.74 7.49 13.05
C VAL A 189 -11.62 6.25 12.96
N ASP A 190 -12.67 6.14 13.79
CA ASP A 190 -13.61 5.00 13.76
C ASP A 190 -14.16 4.76 12.34
N ARG A 191 -14.68 5.82 11.71
CA ARG A 191 -15.24 5.74 10.35
C ARG A 191 -14.21 5.26 9.32
N ASP A 192 -12.97 5.75 9.40
CA ASP A 192 -11.94 5.38 8.43
C ASP A 192 -11.39 3.96 8.67
N LEU A 193 -11.36 3.50 9.93
CA LEU A 193 -11.04 2.11 10.26
C LEU A 193 -12.11 1.14 9.77
N ASP A 194 -13.39 1.49 9.86
CA ASP A 194 -14.48 0.69 9.28
C ASP A 194 -14.36 0.57 7.76
N VAL A 195 -14.05 1.67 7.08
CA VAL A 195 -13.80 1.67 5.63
C VAL A 195 -12.59 0.80 5.29
N TYR A 196 -11.50 0.90 6.06
CA TYR A 196 -10.31 0.08 5.85
C TYR A 196 -10.58 -1.42 6.04
N ARG A 197 -11.28 -1.80 7.12
CA ARG A 197 -11.67 -3.19 7.38
C ARG A 197 -12.51 -3.77 6.23
N ASN A 198 -13.44 -2.97 5.71
CA ASN A 198 -14.26 -3.36 4.57
C ASN A 198 -13.45 -3.51 3.28
N LEU A 199 -12.45 -2.64 3.04
CA LEU A 199 -11.53 -2.74 1.90
C LEU A 199 -10.70 -4.03 1.98
N LEU A 200 -10.09 -4.32 3.13
CA LEU A 200 -9.30 -5.54 3.33
C LEU A 200 -10.14 -6.81 3.15
N SER A 201 -11.35 -6.86 3.71
CA SER A 201 -12.24 -8.02 3.57
C SER A 201 -12.56 -8.32 2.11
N LYS A 202 -12.87 -7.28 1.30
CA LYS A 202 -13.11 -7.43 -0.14
C LYS A 202 -11.86 -7.90 -0.89
N LEU A 203 -10.68 -7.40 -0.52
CA LEU A 203 -9.41 -7.82 -1.12
C LEU A 203 -9.09 -9.29 -0.84
N VAL A 204 -9.30 -9.76 0.40
CA VAL A 204 -9.10 -11.16 0.77
C VAL A 204 -10.03 -12.06 -0.04
N GLN A 205 -11.32 -11.74 -0.07
CA GLN A 205 -12.31 -12.50 -0.86
C GLN A 205 -11.95 -12.54 -2.35
N ALA A 206 -11.52 -11.41 -2.93
CA ALA A 206 -11.11 -11.36 -4.34
C ALA A 206 -9.88 -12.25 -4.61
N LYS A 207 -8.91 -12.28 -3.68
CA LYS A 207 -7.70 -13.10 -3.80
C LYS A 207 -8.02 -14.59 -3.72
N GLU A 208 -8.92 -14.98 -2.83
CA GLU A 208 -9.39 -16.37 -2.70
C GLU A 208 -10.08 -16.84 -3.99
N LEU A 209 -11.01 -16.04 -4.54
CA LEU A 209 -11.69 -16.34 -5.81
C LEU A 209 -10.70 -16.49 -6.98
N LEU A 210 -9.68 -15.63 -7.04
CA LEU A 210 -8.66 -15.73 -8.08
C LEU A 210 -7.79 -16.98 -7.92
N LYS A 211 -7.42 -17.32 -6.68
CA LYS A 211 -6.67 -18.56 -6.39
C LYS A 211 -7.47 -19.78 -6.84
N GLU A 212 -8.75 -19.86 -6.47
CA GLU A 212 -9.65 -20.94 -6.91
C GLU A 212 -9.78 -21.01 -8.44
N TYR A 213 -9.87 -19.86 -9.12
CA TYR A 213 -9.92 -19.81 -10.57
C TYR A 213 -8.63 -20.33 -11.21
N VAL A 214 -7.47 -19.88 -10.72
CA VAL A 214 -6.15 -20.31 -11.22
C VAL A 214 -5.95 -21.80 -10.98
N ASP A 215 -6.29 -22.31 -9.80
CA ASP A 215 -6.17 -23.73 -9.46
C ASP A 215 -7.09 -24.58 -10.33
N ARG A 216 -8.32 -24.12 -10.59
CA ARG A 216 -9.24 -24.77 -11.53
C ARG A 216 -8.69 -24.82 -12.95
N GLU A 217 -8.12 -23.72 -13.44
CA GLU A 217 -7.57 -23.66 -14.81
C GLU A 217 -6.28 -24.48 -14.93
N LYS A 218 -5.45 -24.56 -13.89
CA LYS A 218 -4.31 -25.49 -13.83
C LYS A 218 -4.78 -26.94 -13.89
N LYS A 219 -5.75 -27.32 -13.06
CA LYS A 219 -6.32 -28.68 -13.06
C LYS A 219 -6.91 -29.06 -14.42
N LYS A 220 -7.68 -28.17 -15.06
CA LYS A 220 -8.18 -28.40 -16.42
C LYS A 220 -7.07 -28.52 -17.47
N ARG A 221 -5.95 -27.82 -17.29
CA ARG A 221 -4.79 -27.94 -18.20
C ARG A 221 -4.08 -29.27 -17.98
N GLU A 222 -3.89 -29.69 -16.74
CA GLU A 222 -3.32 -31.00 -16.38
C GLU A 222 -4.19 -32.15 -16.94
N GLU A 223 -5.51 -32.09 -16.74
CA GLU A 223 -6.48 -33.05 -17.30
C GLU A 223 -6.51 -33.08 -18.85
N ARG A 224 -6.11 -31.97 -19.51
CA ARG A 224 -5.99 -31.89 -20.99
C ARG A 224 -4.65 -32.37 -21.52
N VAL A 225 -3.64 -32.54 -20.67
CA VAL A 225 -2.33 -33.10 -21.03
C VAL A 225 -2.31 -34.62 -20.81
N GLU A 226 -3.10 -35.14 -19.86
CA GLU A 226 -3.30 -36.59 -19.64
C GLU A 226 -3.99 -37.42 -20.76
N PRO A 227 -4.67 -36.88 -21.80
CA PRO A 227 -5.22 -37.72 -22.88
C PRO A 227 -4.22 -38.01 -24.02
N GLN A 228 -2.97 -37.52 -23.98
CA GLN A 228 -2.01 -37.79 -25.06
C GLN A 228 -1.22 -39.09 -24.88
N THR A 229 -1.09 -39.62 -23.66
CA THR A 229 -0.43 -40.92 -23.40
C THR A 229 -1.35 -42.12 -23.65
N SER A 230 -2.67 -41.94 -23.59
CA SER A 230 -3.65 -43.00 -23.90
C SER A 230 -3.87 -43.18 -25.41
N ASN A 231 -3.74 -42.12 -26.22
CA ASN A 231 -3.86 -42.21 -27.68
C ASN A 231 -2.63 -42.83 -28.38
N GLU A 232 -1.43 -42.70 -27.81
CA GLU A 232 -0.24 -43.38 -28.32
C GLU A 232 -0.30 -44.90 -28.09
N ALA A 233 -0.88 -45.36 -26.97
CA ALA A 233 -1.09 -46.78 -26.69
C ALA A 233 -2.12 -47.42 -27.64
N VAL A 234 -3.20 -46.72 -27.97
CA VAL A 234 -4.23 -47.22 -28.91
C VAL A 234 -3.69 -47.28 -30.35
N THR A 235 -2.84 -46.33 -30.76
CA THR A 235 -2.24 -46.34 -32.10
C THR A 235 -1.24 -47.48 -32.28
N LYS A 236 -0.49 -47.84 -31.22
CA LYS A 236 0.46 -48.97 -31.25
C LYS A 236 -0.25 -50.33 -31.30
N CYS A 237 -1.34 -50.51 -30.57
CA CYS A 237 -2.14 -51.74 -30.61
C CYS A 237 -2.81 -51.98 -31.98
N ILE A 238 -3.22 -50.93 -32.70
CA ILE A 238 -3.83 -51.07 -34.04
C ILE A 238 -2.78 -51.40 -35.11
N ALA A 239 -1.55 -50.87 -34.97
CA ALA A 239 -0.45 -51.18 -35.88
C ALA A 239 0.02 -52.64 -35.76
N ASP A 240 0.07 -53.19 -34.54
CA ASP A 240 0.50 -54.58 -34.31
C ASP A 240 -0.53 -55.62 -34.81
N VAL A 241 -1.83 -55.29 -34.81
CA VAL A 241 -2.89 -56.17 -35.35
C VAL A 241 -2.82 -56.27 -36.89
N HIS A 242 -2.32 -55.24 -37.58
CA HIS A 242 -2.19 -55.26 -39.05
C HIS A 242 -0.94 -56.00 -39.56
N VAL A 243 0.08 -56.19 -38.72
CA VAL A 243 1.30 -56.95 -39.09
C VAL A 243 1.12 -58.45 -38.85
N ALA A 244 0.25 -58.88 -37.94
CA ALA A 244 -0.03 -60.28 -37.66
C ALA A 244 -1.02 -60.97 -38.64
N SER A 245 -1.54 -60.24 -39.64
CA SER A 245 -2.54 -60.74 -40.62
C SER A 245 -2.01 -60.83 -42.06
N ARG A 246 -0.68 -60.97 -42.26
CA ARG A 246 -0.07 -61.29 -43.56
C ARG A 246 0.74 -62.57 -43.51
#